data_AF-A0A524NEC6-F1
#
_entry.id   AF-A0A524NEC6-F1
#
_cell.length_a   1.000
_cell.length_b   1.000
_cell.length_c   1.000
_cell.angle_alpha   90.00
_cell.angle_beta   90.00
_cell.angle_gamma   90.00
#
_symmetry.space_group_name_H-M   'P 1'
#
loop_
_entity.id
_entity.type
_entity.pdbx_description
1 polymer ?
#
loop_
_entity_poly.entity_id
_entity_poly.type
_entity_poly.pdbx_seq_one_letter_code
_entity_poly.pdbx_strand_id
1 'polypeptide(L)'
;MDEYGRVTSERKVAPEEWYDIYLERIESKQKIRTKKKPLPKLDFRIPNTFKQFWIFTQRDVLSKLANRQFMLLYFLQAPLLALVMAWFTRYTSESSATGVYVFGDNENLPPFMFMGIIVSLFNGLMVSAQEIIKDRTIIERESFLNLSRLSYLHSKILVLFFISAIQTLTFVMVGNAVLEIKGMLFHFWAIFFTMSCVANLIGLNVSSGVNSVVTANSVIPFIVVPQLLFSGVMIPFDRLNNLFENPAVVPVIGELMPSRWAYEAIAVQQFKGNKFTREFFEIEQDRHNAIFESDLIREVEVILDDVYYTYDTTGGNIPESSEESFALIRNELKDLSSLGVVASFGKLEDFSRTGFSEALYLTATDSLEKASDRFKYLRNQAELREKALDSILIGQWGGAESYNEMKRRHTNKRLEEMLLNKGQFLVKWNQSFIRKAAPIYHLPKSKTARSHLFAPVKRVGPFYIDTYWFNLFIIWFSGLQLYITLQFDLLRRFTNWNQIRKLRKRS
;
A
#
# COMPACT_ATOMS: atom_id res chain seq x y z
N MET A 1 -34.77 61.05 -52.08
CA MET A 1 -35.71 61.93 -52.81
C MET A 1 -34.86 62.76 -53.75
N ASP A 2 -35.00 62.55 -55.05
CA ASP A 2 -34.35 63.37 -56.09
C ASP A 2 -35.00 64.77 -56.17
N GLU A 3 -34.48 65.65 -57.04
CA GLU A 3 -34.98 67.02 -57.23
C GLU A 3 -36.43 67.08 -57.75
N TYR A 4 -37.02 65.95 -58.11
CA TYR A 4 -38.40 65.79 -58.56
C TYR A 4 -39.29 65.05 -57.54
N GLY A 5 -38.79 64.80 -56.32
CA GLY A 5 -39.57 64.25 -55.22
C GLY A 5 -39.82 62.73 -55.27
N ARG A 6 -39.01 61.96 -56.00
CA ARG A 6 -39.11 60.48 -56.07
C ARG A 6 -38.15 59.79 -55.11
N VAL A 7 -38.61 58.72 -54.44
CA VAL A 7 -37.82 58.01 -53.43
C VAL A 7 -36.66 57.28 -54.10
N THR A 8 -35.43 57.65 -53.75
CA THR A 8 -34.18 57.03 -54.22
C THR A 8 -33.55 56.22 -53.09
N SER A 9 -32.97 55.07 -53.42
CA SER A 9 -32.22 54.20 -52.49
C SER A 9 -30.82 54.73 -52.18
N GLU A 10 -30.31 55.66 -52.98
CA GLU A 10 -29.03 56.33 -52.77
C GLU A 10 -29.19 57.53 -51.84
N ARG A 11 -28.26 57.64 -50.88
CA ARG A 11 -28.26 58.73 -49.91
C ARG A 11 -27.97 60.05 -50.61
N LYS A 12 -28.75 61.08 -50.29
CA LYS A 12 -28.58 62.44 -50.82
C LYS A 12 -27.24 63.09 -50.46
N VAL A 13 -26.62 62.65 -49.37
CA VAL A 13 -25.34 63.15 -48.86
C VAL A 13 -24.49 61.93 -48.54
N ALA A 14 -23.26 61.88 -49.05
CA ALA A 14 -22.38 60.74 -48.86
C ALA A 14 -21.97 60.60 -47.38
N PRO A 15 -21.65 59.39 -46.87
CA PRO A 15 -21.15 59.22 -45.51
C PRO A 15 -19.91 60.07 -45.20
N GLU A 16 -19.07 60.30 -46.21
CA GLU A 16 -17.86 61.13 -46.13
C GLU A 16 -18.21 62.62 -45.92
N GLU A 17 -19.16 63.16 -46.70
CA GLU A 17 -19.67 64.52 -46.48
C GLU A 17 -20.33 64.68 -45.10
N TRP A 18 -21.06 63.66 -44.62
CA TRP A 18 -21.61 63.69 -43.26
C TRP A 18 -20.53 63.74 -42.17
N TYR A 19 -19.40 63.06 -42.40
CA TYR A 19 -18.26 63.10 -41.49
C TYR A 19 -17.59 64.48 -41.49
N ASP A 20 -17.42 65.09 -42.66
CA ASP A 20 -16.88 66.45 -42.79
C ASP A 20 -17.80 67.49 -42.14
N ILE A 21 -19.12 67.38 -42.36
CA ILE A 21 -20.13 68.24 -41.70
C ILE A 21 -20.10 68.03 -40.18
N TYR A 22 -19.90 66.80 -39.69
CA TYR A 22 -19.76 66.51 -38.27
C TYR A 22 -18.50 67.15 -37.68
N LEU A 23 -17.35 67.00 -38.34
CA LEU A 23 -16.09 67.62 -37.94
C LEU A 23 -16.22 69.15 -37.87
N GLU A 24 -16.79 69.75 -38.90
CA GLU A 24 -16.86 71.20 -39.05
C GLU A 24 -17.93 71.85 -38.16
N ARG A 25 -19.11 71.24 -38.02
CA ARG A 25 -20.22 71.87 -37.28
C ARG A 25 -20.34 71.42 -35.83
N ILE A 26 -19.91 70.20 -35.51
CA ILE A 26 -20.14 69.59 -34.20
C ILE A 26 -18.81 69.47 -33.45
N GLU A 27 -17.83 68.75 -33.99
CA GLU A 27 -16.58 68.47 -33.27
C GLU A 27 -15.73 69.74 -33.08
N SER A 28 -15.63 70.61 -34.10
CA SER A 28 -14.91 71.89 -34.02
C SER A 28 -15.43 72.81 -32.90
N LYS A 29 -16.73 72.71 -32.58
CA LYS A 29 -17.40 73.52 -31.54
C LYS A 29 -17.45 72.81 -30.19
N GLN A 30 -17.25 71.49 -30.17
CA GLN A 30 -17.20 70.71 -28.94
C GLN A 30 -15.76 70.56 -28.46
N LYS A 31 -15.37 71.42 -27.50
CA LYS A 31 -14.23 71.09 -26.63
C LYS A 31 -14.65 69.95 -25.69
N ILE A 32 -14.52 68.69 -26.13
CA ILE A 32 -14.71 67.51 -25.28
C ILE A 32 -13.61 67.55 -24.22
N ARG A 33 -13.88 68.21 -23.09
CA ARG A 33 -13.07 68.06 -21.89
C ARG A 33 -13.24 66.62 -21.43
N THR A 34 -12.30 65.76 -21.78
CA THR A 34 -12.14 64.44 -21.16
C THR A 34 -11.79 64.66 -19.69
N LYS A 35 -12.81 64.88 -18.85
CA LYS A 35 -12.66 64.72 -17.41
C LYS A 35 -12.26 63.26 -17.24
N LYS A 36 -10.98 63.01 -16.97
CA LYS A 36 -10.48 61.73 -16.46
C LYS A 36 -11.15 61.49 -15.11
N LYS A 37 -12.41 61.03 -15.14
CA LYS A 37 -13.04 60.51 -13.94
C LYS A 37 -12.20 59.30 -13.53
N PRO A 38 -11.78 59.20 -12.26
CA PRO A 38 -11.15 57.97 -11.81
C PRO A 38 -12.09 56.82 -12.16
N LEU A 39 -11.53 55.74 -12.71
CA LEU A 39 -12.29 54.52 -12.96
C LEU A 39 -13.06 54.17 -11.68
N PRO A 40 -14.32 53.73 -11.79
CA PRO A 40 -15.08 53.29 -10.62
C PRO A 40 -14.22 52.28 -9.85
N LYS A 41 -14.16 52.42 -8.52
CA LYS A 41 -13.42 51.48 -7.69
C LYS A 41 -14.00 50.10 -7.96
N LEU A 42 -13.16 49.14 -8.35
CA LEU A 42 -13.58 47.74 -8.45
C LEU A 42 -13.93 47.26 -7.05
N ASP A 43 -15.23 47.17 -6.74
CA ASP A 43 -15.73 46.63 -5.47
C ASP A 43 -15.52 45.10 -5.38
N PHE A 44 -15.34 44.44 -6.53
CA PHE A 44 -15.14 43.00 -6.62
C PHE A 44 -13.65 42.68 -6.77
N ARG A 45 -12.98 42.42 -5.65
CA ARG A 45 -11.64 41.81 -5.65
C ARG A 45 -11.74 40.31 -5.43
N ILE A 46 -11.08 39.55 -6.29
CA ILE A 46 -10.95 38.09 -6.12
C ILE A 46 -10.26 37.83 -4.77
N PRO A 47 -10.85 37.02 -3.87
CA PRO A 47 -10.24 36.70 -2.59
C PRO A 47 -8.87 36.03 -2.77
N ASN A 48 -7.97 36.19 -1.80
CA ASN A 48 -6.68 35.48 -1.81
C ASN A 48 -6.89 33.95 -1.75
N THR A 49 -5.93 33.16 -2.24
CA THR A 49 -6.01 31.69 -2.38
C THR A 49 -6.36 30.96 -1.08
N PHE A 50 -5.84 31.42 0.06
CA PHE A 50 -6.17 30.86 1.38
C PHE A 50 -7.61 31.17 1.80
N LYS A 51 -8.10 32.38 1.53
CA LYS A 51 -9.49 32.75 1.79
C LYS A 51 -10.46 31.96 0.90
N GLN A 52 -10.10 31.74 -0.37
CA GLN A 52 -10.86 30.88 -1.27
C GLN A 52 -10.94 29.44 -0.75
N PHE A 53 -9.81 28.88 -0.29
CA PHE A 53 -9.78 27.54 0.32
C PHE A 53 -10.77 27.44 1.48
N TRP A 54 -10.76 28.39 2.41
CA TRP A 54 -11.68 28.38 3.54
C TRP A 54 -13.15 28.51 3.12
N ILE A 55 -13.45 29.39 2.16
CA ILE A 55 -14.81 29.55 1.61
C ILE A 55 -15.28 28.24 0.97
N PHE A 56 -14.45 27.58 0.17
CA PHE A 56 -14.79 26.30 -0.45
C PHE A 56 -15.00 25.20 0.59
N THR A 57 -14.15 25.13 1.62
CA THR A 57 -14.30 24.18 2.74
C THR A 57 -15.63 24.42 3.48
N GLN A 58 -15.95 25.67 3.83
CA GLN A 58 -17.21 26.00 4.48
C GLN A 58 -18.41 25.63 3.62
N ARG A 59 -18.37 25.96 2.32
CA ARG A 59 -19.44 25.60 1.37
C ARG A 59 -19.65 24.09 1.31
N ASP A 60 -18.57 23.33 1.19
CA ASP A 60 -18.64 21.87 1.09
C ASP A 60 -19.20 21.26 2.38
N VAL A 61 -18.72 21.69 3.54
CA VAL A 61 -19.22 21.23 4.84
C VAL A 61 -20.69 21.57 5.02
N LEU A 62 -21.11 22.80 4.75
CA LEU A 62 -22.51 23.24 4.89
C LEU A 62 -23.43 22.47 3.93
N SER A 63 -23.00 22.25 2.68
CA SER A 63 -23.77 21.47 1.70
C SER A 63 -23.98 20.03 2.17
N LYS A 64 -22.94 19.41 2.74
CA LYS A 64 -23.02 18.06 3.30
C LYS A 64 -23.92 18.01 4.54
N LEU A 65 -23.74 18.91 5.50
CA LEU A 65 -24.56 18.97 6.72
C LEU A 65 -26.03 19.28 6.46
N ALA A 66 -26.35 20.00 5.38
CA ALA A 66 -27.73 20.22 4.97
C ALA A 66 -28.44 18.90 4.61
N ASN A 67 -27.71 17.91 4.07
CA ASN A 67 -28.24 16.58 3.80
C ASN A 67 -28.02 15.63 4.99
N ARG A 68 -28.84 15.81 6.04
CA ARG A 68 -28.73 15.03 7.29
C ARG A 68 -28.85 13.52 7.09
N GLN A 69 -29.77 13.06 6.24
CA GLN A 69 -29.96 11.63 5.98
C GLN A 69 -28.70 11.00 5.38
N PHE A 70 -28.11 11.67 4.39
CA PHE A 70 -26.89 11.20 3.74
C PHE A 70 -25.69 11.18 4.68
N MET A 71 -25.52 12.25 5.49
CA MET A 71 -24.45 12.30 6.48
C MET A 71 -24.58 11.24 7.56
N LEU A 72 -25.82 10.97 8.02
CA LEU A 72 -26.08 9.92 9.00
C LEU A 72 -25.73 8.55 8.43
N LEU A 73 -26.14 8.26 7.18
CA LEU A 73 -25.77 7.02 6.50
C LEU A 73 -24.25 6.88 6.39
N TYR A 74 -23.53 7.93 6.00
CA TYR A 74 -22.07 7.90 5.89
C TYR A 74 -21.36 7.63 7.20
N PHE A 75 -21.76 8.27 8.30
CA PHE A 75 -21.12 8.06 9.59
C PHE A 75 -21.53 6.75 10.26
N LEU A 76 -22.75 6.26 10.04
CA LEU A 76 -23.24 5.02 10.65
C LEU A 76 -22.81 3.76 9.88
N GLN A 77 -22.58 3.88 8.58
CA GLN A 77 -22.16 2.77 7.73
C GLN A 77 -20.89 2.10 8.23
N ALA A 78 -19.84 2.87 8.56
CA ALA A 78 -18.57 2.31 9.00
C ALA A 78 -18.66 1.52 10.33
N PRO A 79 -19.21 2.06 11.44
CA PRO A 79 -19.37 1.30 12.67
C PRO A 79 -20.36 0.13 12.54
N LEU A 80 -21.40 0.25 11.70
CA LEU A 80 -22.33 -0.87 11.47
C LEU A 80 -21.64 -2.03 10.74
N LEU A 81 -20.87 -1.73 9.69
CA LEU A 81 -20.08 -2.74 8.99
C LEU A 81 -19.04 -3.37 9.92
N ALA A 82 -18.36 -2.56 10.75
CA ALA A 82 -17.43 -3.06 11.76
C ALA A 82 -18.12 -4.02 12.73
N LEU A 83 -19.30 -3.67 13.23
CA LEU A 83 -20.06 -4.49 14.17
C LEU A 83 -20.45 -5.83 13.53
N VAL A 84 -21.03 -5.80 12.33
CA VAL A 84 -21.45 -7.02 11.62
C VAL A 84 -20.25 -7.92 11.34
N MET A 85 -19.16 -7.35 10.82
CA MET A 85 -17.95 -8.10 10.50
C MET A 85 -17.29 -8.67 11.75
N ALA A 86 -17.12 -7.86 12.81
CA ALA A 86 -16.49 -8.30 14.03
C ALA A 86 -17.34 -9.37 14.73
N TRP A 87 -18.67 -9.23 14.73
CA TRP A 87 -19.57 -10.25 15.25
C TRP A 87 -19.45 -11.57 14.45
N PHE A 88 -19.47 -11.50 13.12
CA PHE A 88 -19.35 -12.68 12.26
C PHE A 88 -17.97 -13.36 12.37
N THR A 89 -16.91 -12.58 12.61
CA THR A 89 -15.52 -13.06 12.76
C THR A 89 -15.15 -13.35 14.22
N ARG A 90 -16.07 -13.22 15.17
CA ARG A 90 -15.82 -13.57 16.57
C ARG A 90 -16.00 -15.08 16.76
N TYR A 91 -14.98 -15.84 16.36
CA TYR A 91 -14.98 -17.29 16.54
C TYR A 91 -14.63 -17.68 17.98
N THR A 92 -15.38 -18.64 18.52
CA THR A 92 -15.11 -19.29 19.80
C THR A 92 -14.78 -20.76 19.55
N SER A 93 -13.57 -21.19 19.92
CA SER A 93 -13.17 -22.59 19.78
C SER A 93 -14.01 -23.50 20.67
N GLU A 94 -14.39 -24.66 20.14
CA GLU A 94 -15.10 -25.73 20.88
C GLU A 94 -14.29 -26.26 22.07
N SER A 95 -12.97 -26.07 22.08
CA SER A 95 -12.08 -26.48 23.18
C SER A 95 -12.19 -25.60 24.43
N SER A 96 -12.91 -24.48 24.37
CA SER A 96 -13.19 -23.66 25.56
C SER A 96 -14.37 -24.25 26.31
N ALA A 97 -14.12 -24.97 27.41
CA ALA A 97 -15.13 -25.63 28.24
C ALA A 97 -16.28 -24.72 28.73
N THR A 98 -16.11 -23.40 28.68
CA THR A 98 -17.06 -22.39 29.12
C THR A 98 -17.71 -21.60 27.97
N GLY A 99 -17.35 -21.85 26.70
CA GLY A 99 -17.83 -21.08 25.54
C GLY A 99 -17.38 -19.61 25.53
N VAL A 100 -16.42 -19.23 26.37
CA VAL A 100 -15.91 -17.85 26.47
C VAL A 100 -14.97 -17.54 25.31
N TYR A 101 -15.11 -16.34 24.75
CA TYR A 101 -14.24 -15.86 23.67
C TYR A 101 -12.79 -15.66 24.14
N VAL A 102 -11.85 -16.19 23.37
CA VAL A 102 -10.41 -15.99 23.59
C VAL A 102 -9.79 -15.45 22.30
N PHE A 103 -9.24 -14.25 22.35
CA PHE A 103 -8.61 -13.60 21.20
C PHE A 103 -7.56 -14.49 20.51
N GLY A 104 -6.74 -15.18 21.30
CA GLY A 104 -5.66 -16.00 20.77
C GLY A 104 -6.08 -17.22 19.96
N ASP A 105 -7.30 -17.71 20.18
CA ASP A 105 -7.88 -18.86 19.47
C ASP A 105 -8.81 -18.43 18.32
N ASN A 106 -8.96 -17.13 18.08
CA ASN A 106 -9.82 -16.63 17.01
C ASN A 106 -9.17 -16.84 15.62
N GLU A 107 -9.63 -17.84 14.87
CA GLU A 107 -9.13 -18.13 13.52
C GLU A 107 -9.48 -17.04 12.49
N ASN A 108 -10.48 -16.21 12.77
CA ASN A 108 -10.97 -15.23 11.81
C ASN A 108 -10.31 -13.85 11.91
N LEU A 109 -9.24 -13.70 12.71
CA LEU A 109 -8.49 -12.44 12.82
C LEU A 109 -7.83 -12.03 11.48
N PRO A 110 -7.06 -12.89 10.77
CA PRO A 110 -6.47 -12.49 9.50
C PRO A 110 -7.49 -12.08 8.41
N PRO A 111 -8.63 -12.80 8.23
CA PRO A 111 -9.73 -12.33 7.38
C PRO A 111 -10.32 -10.98 7.83
N PHE A 112 -10.55 -10.77 9.13
CA PHE A 112 -11.06 -9.49 9.65
C PHE A 112 -10.15 -8.31 9.28
N MET A 113 -8.83 -8.45 9.51
CA MET A 113 -7.85 -7.43 9.17
C MET A 113 -7.87 -7.10 7.68
N PHE A 114 -7.96 -8.12 6.83
CA PHE A 114 -8.01 -7.95 5.38
C PHE A 114 -9.30 -7.27 4.92
N MET A 115 -10.46 -7.77 5.38
CA MET A 115 -11.75 -7.18 5.02
C MET A 115 -11.87 -5.73 5.53
N GLY A 116 -11.32 -5.40 6.70
CA GLY A 116 -11.31 -4.03 7.22
C GLY A 116 -10.55 -3.04 6.32
N ILE A 117 -9.44 -3.46 5.71
CA ILE A 117 -8.70 -2.68 4.71
C ILE A 117 -9.57 -2.44 3.47
N ILE A 118 -10.24 -3.49 3.00
CA ILE A 118 -11.10 -3.42 1.81
C ILE A 118 -12.32 -2.54 2.05
N VAL A 119 -12.94 -2.62 3.23
CA VAL A 119 -14.04 -1.74 3.62
C VAL A 119 -13.56 -0.29 3.72
N SER A 120 -12.37 -0.04 4.25
CA SER A 120 -11.79 1.30 4.30
C SER A 120 -11.54 1.88 2.90
N LEU A 121 -11.05 1.05 1.98
CA LEU A 121 -10.89 1.40 0.56
C LEU A 121 -12.26 1.68 -0.10
N PHE A 122 -13.22 0.78 0.08
CA PHE A 122 -14.56 0.89 -0.51
C PHE A 122 -15.31 2.13 -0.02
N ASN A 123 -15.29 2.40 1.28
CA ASN A 123 -15.93 3.58 1.87
C ASN A 123 -15.31 4.88 1.32
N GLY A 124 -13.97 4.96 1.22
CA GLY A 124 -13.31 6.13 0.64
C GLY A 124 -13.69 6.36 -0.84
N LEU A 125 -13.78 5.30 -1.64
CA LEU A 125 -14.23 5.39 -3.04
C LEU A 125 -15.69 5.86 -3.12
N MET A 126 -16.57 5.30 -2.30
CA MET A 126 -18.01 5.64 -2.28
C MET A 126 -18.27 7.11 -1.95
N VAL A 127 -17.52 7.68 -0.99
CA VAL A 127 -17.69 9.08 -0.57
C VAL A 127 -17.13 10.05 -1.61
N SER A 128 -16.04 9.70 -2.30
CA SER A 128 -15.30 10.63 -3.16
C SER A 128 -15.62 10.54 -4.66
N ALA A 129 -16.06 9.39 -5.17
CA ALA A 129 -16.26 9.15 -6.61
C ALA A 129 -17.30 10.08 -7.27
N GLN A 130 -18.18 10.69 -6.48
CA GLN A 130 -19.26 11.55 -6.98
C GLN A 130 -19.02 13.05 -6.75
N GLU A 131 -17.98 13.42 -6.02
CA GLU A 131 -17.82 14.79 -5.49
C GLU A 131 -17.60 15.84 -6.57
N ILE A 132 -16.67 15.62 -7.50
CA ILE A 132 -16.36 16.59 -8.55
C ILE A 132 -17.48 16.65 -9.59
N ILE A 133 -18.14 15.51 -9.86
CA ILE A 133 -19.29 15.45 -10.79
C ILE A 133 -20.44 16.32 -10.30
N LYS A 134 -20.77 16.25 -9.00
CA LYS A 134 -21.85 17.03 -8.39
C LYS A 134 -21.59 18.54 -8.46
N ASP A 135 -20.34 18.95 -8.33
CA ASP A 135 -19.95 20.37 -8.38
C ASP A 135 -19.76 20.90 -9.81
N ARG A 136 -19.82 20.05 -10.84
CA ARG A 136 -19.44 20.43 -12.22
C ARG A 136 -20.20 21.66 -12.73
N THR A 137 -21.51 21.73 -12.50
CA THR A 137 -22.33 22.88 -12.93
C THR A 137 -21.96 24.18 -12.20
N ILE A 138 -21.52 24.08 -10.94
CA ILE A 138 -21.04 25.22 -10.15
C ILE A 138 -19.67 25.66 -10.69
N ILE A 139 -18.76 24.72 -10.91
CA ILE A 139 -17.41 25.00 -11.44
C ILE A 139 -17.50 25.65 -12.83
N GLU A 140 -18.40 25.20 -13.70
CA GLU A 140 -18.61 25.80 -15.02
C GLU A 140 -19.09 27.25 -14.93
N ARG A 141 -19.99 27.56 -13.99
CA ARG A 141 -20.45 28.93 -13.73
C ARG A 141 -19.37 29.81 -13.10
N GLU A 142 -18.53 29.24 -12.23
CA GLU A 142 -17.44 29.95 -11.54
C GLU A 142 -16.18 30.11 -12.40
N SER A 143 -16.11 29.45 -13.57
CA SER A 143 -14.96 29.49 -14.46
C SER A 143 -14.60 30.92 -14.94
N PHE A 144 -15.60 31.79 -15.08
CA PHE A 144 -15.41 33.21 -15.44
C PHE A 144 -14.66 34.03 -14.39
N LEU A 145 -14.62 33.56 -13.13
CA LEU A 145 -14.01 34.27 -12.01
C LEU A 145 -12.53 33.91 -11.79
N ASN A 146 -11.97 32.98 -12.59
CA ASN A 146 -10.57 32.51 -12.50
C ASN A 146 -10.15 32.13 -11.06
N LEU A 147 -11.01 31.40 -10.35
CA LEU A 147 -10.73 30.92 -8.99
C LEU A 147 -9.60 29.87 -8.98
N SER A 148 -8.92 29.76 -7.84
CA SER A 148 -7.79 28.84 -7.64
C SER A 148 -8.27 27.39 -7.59
N ARG A 149 -7.88 26.59 -8.59
CA ARG A 149 -8.14 25.15 -8.64
C ARG A 149 -7.47 24.39 -7.49
N LEU A 150 -6.27 24.82 -7.07
CA LEU A 150 -5.57 24.26 -5.92
C LEU A 150 -6.37 24.45 -4.63
N SER A 151 -6.93 25.66 -4.43
CA SER A 151 -7.75 25.97 -3.25
C SER A 151 -9.01 25.11 -3.21
N TYR A 152 -9.65 24.89 -4.38
CA TYR A 152 -10.79 23.98 -4.50
C TYR A 152 -10.41 22.53 -4.18
N LEU A 153 -9.38 21.98 -4.83
CA LEU A 153 -8.99 20.58 -4.62
C LEU A 153 -8.55 20.31 -3.18
N HIS A 154 -7.76 21.20 -2.57
CA HIS A 154 -7.37 21.05 -1.17
C HIS A 154 -8.57 21.12 -0.23
N SER A 155 -9.54 22.00 -0.47
CA SER A 155 -10.76 22.04 0.36
C SER A 155 -11.51 20.71 0.33
N LYS A 156 -11.65 20.11 -0.86
CA LYS A 156 -12.32 18.82 -1.04
C LYS A 156 -11.55 17.67 -0.38
N ILE A 157 -10.25 17.60 -0.62
CA ILE A 157 -9.39 16.57 -0.01
C ILE A 157 -9.45 16.66 1.52
N LEU A 158 -9.37 17.87 2.09
CA LEU A 158 -9.43 18.07 3.53
C LEU A 158 -10.75 17.56 4.13
N VAL A 159 -11.90 17.92 3.53
CA VAL A 159 -13.21 17.50 4.02
C VAL A 159 -13.36 15.98 3.92
N LEU A 160 -12.95 15.38 2.80
CA LEU A 160 -12.99 13.93 2.59
C LEU A 160 -12.10 13.19 3.58
N PHE A 161 -10.87 13.66 3.80
CA PHE A 161 -9.95 13.07 4.77
C PHE A 161 -10.53 13.14 6.18
N PHE A 162 -11.15 14.26 6.57
CA PHE A 162 -11.79 14.38 7.88
C PHE A 162 -12.94 13.39 8.06
N ILE A 163 -13.83 13.26 7.07
CA ILE A 163 -14.92 12.28 7.09
C ILE A 163 -14.37 10.85 7.21
N SER A 164 -13.37 10.51 6.39
CA SER A 164 -12.73 9.19 6.42
C SER A 164 -11.99 8.91 7.73
N ALA A 165 -11.38 9.92 8.36
CA ALA A 165 -10.72 9.78 9.66
C ALA A 165 -11.71 9.35 10.73
N ILE A 166 -12.89 9.96 10.77
CA ILE A 166 -13.96 9.60 11.71
C ILE A 166 -14.50 8.21 11.40
N GLN A 167 -14.82 7.91 10.14
CA GLN A 167 -15.35 6.61 9.72
C GLN A 167 -14.41 5.45 10.06
N THR A 168 -13.12 5.61 9.77
CA THR A 168 -12.12 4.56 10.05
C THR A 168 -11.84 4.45 11.55
N LEU A 169 -11.87 5.56 12.30
CA LEU A 169 -11.71 5.52 13.76
C LEU A 169 -12.86 4.76 14.43
N THR A 170 -14.10 5.06 14.06
CA THR A 170 -15.27 4.36 14.62
C THR A 170 -15.30 2.89 14.19
N PHE A 171 -14.89 2.57 12.96
CA PHE A 171 -14.73 1.19 12.50
C PHE A 171 -13.74 0.42 13.40
N VAL A 172 -12.54 0.97 13.61
CA VAL A 172 -11.49 0.32 14.41
C VAL A 172 -11.88 0.23 15.88
N MET A 173 -12.52 1.26 16.44
CA MET A 173 -13.02 1.23 17.82
C MET A 173 -14.01 0.09 18.04
N VAL A 174 -15.03 -0.02 17.17
CA VAL A 174 -16.04 -1.08 17.28
C VAL A 174 -15.43 -2.45 17.03
N GLY A 175 -14.64 -2.60 15.97
CA GLY A 175 -14.01 -3.87 15.62
C GLY A 175 -13.05 -4.39 16.69
N ASN A 176 -12.16 -3.54 17.19
CA ASN A 176 -11.21 -3.92 18.23
C ASN A 176 -11.90 -4.18 19.57
N ALA A 177 -13.00 -3.49 19.88
CA ALA A 177 -13.77 -3.74 21.10
C ALA A 177 -14.44 -5.13 21.05
N VAL A 178 -15.06 -5.50 19.93
CA VAL A 178 -15.76 -6.80 19.78
C VAL A 178 -14.80 -7.98 19.70
N LEU A 179 -13.65 -7.80 19.03
CA LEU A 179 -12.59 -8.83 18.92
C LEU A 179 -11.54 -8.76 20.04
N GLU A 180 -11.72 -7.87 21.02
CA GLU A 180 -10.80 -7.68 22.15
C GLU A 180 -9.33 -7.43 21.77
N ILE A 181 -9.08 -6.75 20.65
CA ILE A 181 -7.72 -6.45 20.15
C ILE A 181 -7.10 -5.34 21.02
N LYS A 182 -6.06 -5.69 21.80
CA LYS A 182 -5.44 -4.78 22.77
C LYS A 182 -4.22 -4.05 22.22
N GLY A 183 -4.11 -2.76 22.54
CA GLY A 183 -2.90 -1.95 22.26
C GLY A 183 -2.67 -1.56 20.79
N MET A 184 -3.59 -1.91 19.88
CA MET A 184 -3.37 -1.80 18.42
C MET A 184 -4.30 -0.78 17.73
N LEU A 185 -5.11 -0.05 18.49
CA LEU A 185 -6.09 0.90 17.95
C LEU A 185 -5.45 1.92 17.00
N PHE A 186 -4.40 2.60 17.44
CA PHE A 186 -3.75 3.63 16.62
C PHE A 186 -3.12 3.04 15.35
N HIS A 187 -2.47 1.86 15.46
CA HIS A 187 -1.81 1.22 14.34
C HIS A 187 -2.81 0.80 13.25
N PHE A 188 -3.94 0.20 13.65
CA PHE A 188 -5.04 -0.15 12.76
C PHE A 188 -5.68 1.09 12.15
N TRP A 189 -6.01 2.08 12.98
CA TRP A 189 -6.62 3.32 12.55
C TRP A 189 -5.78 4.05 11.52
N ALA A 190 -4.47 4.23 11.76
CA ALA A 190 -3.60 4.94 10.84
C ALA A 190 -3.51 4.26 9.47
N ILE A 191 -3.47 2.93 9.40
CA ILE A 191 -3.47 2.21 8.12
C ILE A 191 -4.83 2.29 7.43
N PHE A 192 -5.94 2.08 8.14
CA PHE A 192 -7.28 2.17 7.57
C PHE A 192 -7.58 3.58 7.07
N PHE A 193 -7.23 4.60 7.86
CA PHE A 193 -7.32 6.01 7.49
C PHE A 193 -6.49 6.31 6.23
N THR A 194 -5.25 5.85 6.18
CA THR A 194 -4.37 6.08 5.02
C THR A 194 -4.92 5.38 3.77
N MET A 195 -5.46 4.18 3.91
CA MET A 195 -6.15 3.46 2.83
C MET A 195 -7.39 4.21 2.34
N SER A 196 -8.22 4.75 3.24
CA SER A 196 -9.35 5.60 2.86
C SER A 196 -8.89 6.89 2.20
N CYS A 197 -7.75 7.48 2.58
CA CYS A 197 -7.19 8.67 1.93
C CYS A 197 -6.76 8.38 0.49
N VAL A 198 -6.07 7.26 0.25
CA VAL A 198 -5.73 6.83 -1.10
C VAL A 198 -7.00 6.56 -1.92
N ALA A 199 -7.99 5.87 -1.34
CA ALA A 199 -9.29 5.66 -1.97
C ALA A 199 -10.00 6.96 -2.32
N ASN A 200 -9.97 7.96 -1.43
CA ASN A 200 -10.53 9.28 -1.69
C ASN A 200 -9.90 9.94 -2.92
N LEU A 201 -8.58 9.83 -3.06
CA LEU A 201 -7.86 10.38 -4.21
C LEU A 201 -8.13 9.60 -5.50
N ILE A 202 -8.25 8.26 -5.43
CA ILE A 202 -8.69 7.44 -6.57
C ILE A 202 -10.10 7.87 -7.00
N GLY A 203 -11.03 7.98 -6.05
CA GLY A 203 -12.41 8.36 -6.33
C GLY A 203 -12.52 9.79 -6.88
N LEU A 204 -11.74 10.75 -6.37
CA LEU A 204 -11.67 12.09 -6.97
C LEU A 204 -11.13 12.05 -8.41
N ASN A 205 -10.11 11.24 -8.70
CA ASN A 205 -9.62 11.05 -10.07
C ASN A 205 -10.73 10.48 -10.99
N VAL A 206 -11.45 9.46 -10.53
CA VAL A 206 -12.61 8.90 -11.24
C VAL A 206 -13.68 9.97 -11.45
N SER A 207 -14.05 10.70 -10.40
CA SER A 207 -15.05 11.77 -10.41
C SER A 207 -14.70 12.86 -11.43
N SER A 208 -13.43 13.23 -11.54
CA SER A 208 -12.98 14.25 -12.50
C SER A 208 -13.12 13.79 -13.97
N GLY A 209 -12.92 12.49 -14.23
CA GLY A 209 -12.73 11.98 -15.59
C GLY A 209 -13.95 11.30 -16.22
N VAL A 210 -14.96 10.94 -15.42
CA VAL A 210 -16.24 10.44 -15.95
C VAL A 210 -17.30 11.55 -16.02
N ASN A 211 -18.37 11.31 -16.76
CA ASN A 211 -19.41 12.32 -17.03
C ASN A 211 -20.72 12.10 -16.27
N SER A 212 -20.89 10.96 -15.59
CA SER A 212 -22.12 10.67 -14.83
C SER A 212 -21.80 9.99 -13.50
N VAL A 213 -22.67 10.22 -12.50
CA VAL A 213 -22.61 9.56 -11.19
C VAL A 213 -22.76 8.03 -11.32
N VAL A 214 -23.62 7.58 -12.25
CA VAL A 214 -23.83 6.15 -12.52
C VAL A 214 -22.53 5.50 -12.99
N THR A 215 -21.86 6.12 -13.97
CA THR A 215 -20.57 5.62 -14.47
C THR A 215 -19.50 5.60 -13.38
N ALA A 216 -19.44 6.62 -12.52
CA ALA A 216 -18.50 6.65 -11.41
C ALA A 216 -18.72 5.46 -10.45
N ASN A 217 -19.97 5.17 -10.10
CA ASN A 217 -20.30 4.05 -9.22
C ASN A 217 -20.00 2.70 -9.86
N SER A 218 -20.22 2.55 -11.17
CA SER A 218 -19.89 1.32 -11.90
C SER A 218 -18.38 1.04 -11.95
N VAL A 219 -17.51 2.05 -11.82
CA VAL A 219 -16.05 1.88 -11.81
C VAL A 219 -15.54 1.33 -10.48
N ILE A 220 -16.25 1.55 -9.37
CA ILE A 220 -15.80 1.17 -8.02
C ILE A 220 -15.47 -0.34 -7.92
N PRO A 221 -16.34 -1.29 -8.35
CA PRO A 221 -16.00 -2.71 -8.30
C PRO A 221 -14.76 -3.08 -9.12
N PHE A 222 -14.55 -2.45 -10.28
CA PHE A 222 -13.37 -2.70 -11.12
C PHE A 222 -12.07 -2.23 -10.47
N ILE A 223 -12.13 -1.32 -9.48
CA ILE A 223 -10.98 -0.92 -8.67
C ILE A 223 -10.80 -1.89 -7.49
N VAL A 224 -11.89 -2.28 -6.82
CA VAL A 224 -11.84 -3.10 -5.61
C VAL A 224 -11.45 -4.55 -5.90
N VAL A 225 -11.97 -5.16 -6.96
CA VAL A 225 -11.71 -6.59 -7.28
C VAL A 225 -10.21 -6.88 -7.54
N PRO A 226 -9.46 -6.09 -8.33
CA PRO A 226 -8.02 -6.28 -8.46
C PRO A 226 -7.27 -6.13 -7.13
N GLN A 227 -7.67 -5.16 -6.30
CA GLN A 227 -7.06 -4.94 -4.97
C GLN A 227 -7.29 -6.14 -4.04
N LEU A 228 -8.39 -6.84 -4.21
CA LEU A 228 -8.70 -8.08 -3.50
C LEU A 228 -7.81 -9.24 -3.97
N LEU A 229 -7.75 -9.47 -5.29
CA LEU A 229 -7.06 -10.61 -5.91
C LEU A 229 -5.54 -10.52 -5.81
N PHE A 230 -4.96 -9.35 -6.06
CA PHE A 230 -3.50 -9.16 -6.13
C PHE A 230 -2.89 -8.70 -4.79
N SER A 231 -3.61 -8.91 -3.69
CA SER A 231 -3.13 -8.60 -2.34
C SER A 231 -2.16 -9.64 -1.77
N GLY A 232 -2.16 -10.87 -2.31
CA GLY A 232 -1.38 -12.00 -1.78
C GLY A 232 -2.00 -12.65 -0.55
N VAL A 233 -3.17 -12.18 -0.09
CA VAL A 233 -3.84 -12.66 1.13
C VAL A 233 -4.84 -13.78 0.82
N MET A 234 -5.74 -13.55 -0.13
CA MET A 234 -6.72 -14.57 -0.54
C MET A 234 -6.09 -15.64 -1.43
N ILE A 235 -5.17 -15.24 -2.29
CA ILE A 235 -4.44 -16.13 -3.20
C ILE A 235 -2.95 -15.86 -2.99
N PRO A 236 -2.18 -16.83 -2.47
CA PRO A 236 -0.73 -16.69 -2.33
C PRO A 236 -0.06 -16.39 -3.67
N PHE A 237 0.97 -15.54 -3.66
CA PHE A 237 1.64 -15.08 -4.90
C PHE A 237 2.32 -16.21 -5.68
N ASP A 238 2.79 -17.24 -4.99
CA ASP A 238 3.36 -18.48 -5.52
C ASP A 238 2.35 -19.36 -6.26
N ARG A 239 1.05 -19.08 -6.10
CA ARG A 239 -0.05 -19.79 -6.78
C ARG A 239 -0.74 -18.95 -7.85
N LEU A 240 -0.20 -17.77 -8.17
CA LEU A 240 -0.66 -17.01 -9.33
C LEU A 240 -0.15 -17.66 -10.62
N ASN A 241 -0.84 -17.40 -11.72
CA ASN A 241 -0.43 -17.85 -13.05
C ASN A 241 1.06 -17.54 -13.30
N ASN A 242 1.78 -18.45 -13.96
CA ASN A 242 3.24 -18.57 -14.16
C ASN A 242 3.98 -17.32 -14.71
N LEU A 243 3.28 -16.21 -14.90
CA LEU A 243 3.80 -14.94 -15.38
C LEU A 243 4.61 -14.17 -14.31
N PHE A 244 4.60 -14.60 -13.03
CA PHE A 244 5.20 -13.87 -11.91
C PHE A 244 6.03 -14.74 -10.97
N GLU A 245 6.69 -15.77 -11.49
CA GLU A 245 7.51 -16.72 -10.74
C GLU A 245 8.79 -16.07 -10.21
N ASN A 246 8.72 -15.27 -9.15
CA ASN A 246 9.89 -14.99 -8.33
C ASN A 246 9.53 -15.29 -6.87
N PRO A 247 10.00 -16.41 -6.29
CA PRO A 247 9.61 -16.79 -4.94
C PRO A 247 10.23 -15.87 -3.87
N ALA A 248 11.28 -15.11 -4.20
CA ALA A 248 12.04 -14.30 -3.24
C ALA A 248 11.43 -12.92 -2.99
N VAL A 249 10.61 -12.41 -3.91
CA VAL A 249 10.05 -11.05 -3.82
C VAL A 249 8.58 -11.03 -4.23
N VAL A 250 7.85 -10.07 -3.69
CA VAL A 250 6.46 -9.83 -4.10
C VAL A 250 6.42 -9.44 -5.60
N PRO A 251 5.47 -10.00 -6.39
CA PRO A 251 5.25 -9.61 -7.77
C PRO A 251 4.95 -8.12 -7.94
N VAL A 252 5.38 -7.54 -9.05
CA VAL A 252 5.17 -6.11 -9.35
C VAL A 252 3.68 -5.74 -9.32
N ILE A 253 2.80 -6.62 -9.79
CA ILE A 253 1.35 -6.37 -9.72
C ILE A 253 0.84 -6.25 -8.28
N GLY A 254 1.41 -7.04 -7.37
CA GLY A 254 1.13 -6.92 -5.93
C GLY A 254 1.74 -5.63 -5.36
N GLU A 255 2.91 -5.20 -5.84
CA GLU A 255 3.57 -3.94 -5.45
C GLU A 255 2.74 -2.69 -5.78
N LEU A 256 1.96 -2.74 -6.86
CA LEU A 256 1.06 -1.68 -7.27
C LEU A 256 -0.22 -1.57 -6.41
N MET A 257 -0.60 -2.62 -5.68
CA MET A 257 -1.82 -2.62 -4.87
C MET A 257 -1.57 -2.03 -3.47
N PRO A 258 -2.19 -0.90 -3.10
CA PRO A 258 -2.10 -0.37 -1.73
C PRO A 258 -2.68 -1.34 -0.68
N SER A 259 -3.68 -2.15 -1.04
CA SER A 259 -4.27 -3.15 -0.13
C SER A 259 -3.24 -4.13 0.42
N ARG A 260 -2.26 -4.52 -0.41
CA ARG A 260 -1.18 -5.45 -0.03
C ARG A 260 -0.21 -4.81 0.95
N TRP A 261 0.22 -3.58 0.69
CA TRP A 261 1.07 -2.82 1.62
C TRP A 261 0.37 -2.65 2.97
N ALA A 262 -0.91 -2.29 2.97
CA ALA A 262 -1.71 -2.10 4.17
C ALA A 262 -1.88 -3.38 4.98
N TYR A 263 -2.12 -4.51 4.32
CA TYR A 263 -2.32 -5.78 5.00
C TYR A 263 -1.03 -6.28 5.64
N GLU A 264 0.08 -6.25 4.88
CA GLU A 264 1.39 -6.60 5.41
C GLU A 264 1.76 -5.72 6.61
N ALA A 265 1.48 -4.41 6.56
CA ALA A 265 1.75 -3.49 7.66
C ALA A 265 1.02 -3.90 8.95
N ILE A 266 -0.29 -4.13 8.87
CA ILE A 266 -1.09 -4.50 10.04
C ILE A 266 -0.74 -5.90 10.53
N ALA A 267 -0.57 -6.89 9.63
CA ALA A 267 -0.27 -8.26 10.02
C ALA A 267 1.08 -8.35 10.75
N VAL A 268 2.12 -7.72 10.19
CA VAL A 268 3.45 -7.64 10.82
C VAL A 268 3.38 -6.89 12.14
N GLN A 269 2.70 -5.74 12.20
CA GLN A 269 2.63 -4.95 13.43
C GLN A 269 1.80 -5.63 14.53
N GLN A 270 0.70 -6.30 14.18
CA GLN A 270 -0.12 -7.07 15.12
C GLN A 270 0.68 -8.22 15.73
N PHE A 271 1.51 -8.89 14.93
CA PHE A 271 2.34 -10.00 15.39
C PHE A 271 3.57 -9.52 16.17
N LYS A 272 4.39 -8.64 15.58
CA LYS A 272 5.67 -8.20 16.15
C LYS A 272 5.52 -7.16 17.25
N GLY A 273 4.56 -6.25 17.10
CA GLY A 273 4.43 -5.05 17.93
C GLY A 273 3.54 -5.20 19.17
N ASN A 274 2.91 -6.36 19.37
CA ASN A 274 2.04 -6.56 20.54
C ASN A 274 2.83 -6.68 21.83
N LYS A 275 2.18 -6.38 22.96
CA LYS A 275 2.82 -6.30 24.28
C LYS A 275 3.54 -7.58 24.70
N PHE A 276 3.09 -8.74 24.22
CA PHE A 276 3.70 -10.02 24.54
C PHE A 276 4.87 -10.33 23.59
N THR A 277 4.59 -10.47 22.29
CA THR A 277 5.58 -10.91 21.29
C THR A 277 6.74 -9.94 21.14
N ARG A 278 6.54 -8.64 21.38
CA ARG A 278 7.62 -7.64 21.29
C ARG A 278 8.81 -7.98 22.20
N GLU A 279 8.57 -8.57 23.37
CA GLU A 279 9.64 -8.95 24.30
C GLU A 279 10.46 -10.15 23.79
N PHE A 280 9.84 -11.04 23.02
CA PHE A 280 10.45 -12.27 22.52
C PHE A 280 10.98 -12.15 21.09
N PHE A 281 10.56 -11.12 20.34
CA PHE A 281 10.71 -11.08 18.89
C PHE A 281 12.16 -11.24 18.42
N GLU A 282 13.11 -10.55 19.06
CA GLU A 282 14.53 -10.63 18.69
C GLU A 282 15.12 -12.01 18.97
N ILE A 283 14.77 -12.61 20.12
CA ILE A 283 15.24 -13.95 20.52
C ILE A 283 14.66 -15.02 19.59
N GLU A 284 13.36 -14.92 19.28
CA GLU A 284 12.70 -15.83 18.35
C GLU A 284 13.24 -15.66 16.93
N GLN A 285 13.62 -14.44 16.54
CA GLN A 285 14.25 -14.18 15.26
C GLN A 285 15.61 -14.88 15.15
N ASP A 286 16.47 -14.75 16.16
CA ASP A 286 17.75 -15.46 16.24
C ASP A 286 17.56 -16.97 16.17
N ARG A 287 16.60 -17.51 16.95
CA ARG A 287 16.27 -18.94 16.98
C ARG A 287 15.84 -19.45 15.61
N HIS A 288 14.88 -18.78 14.95
CA HIS A 288 14.38 -19.21 13.64
C HIS A 288 15.41 -19.04 12.52
N ASN A 289 16.29 -18.04 12.61
CA ASN A 289 17.40 -17.90 11.67
C ASN A 289 18.39 -19.05 11.85
N ALA A 290 18.78 -19.38 13.08
CA ALA A 290 19.68 -20.51 13.33
C ALA A 290 19.08 -21.87 12.91
N ILE A 291 17.79 -22.09 13.16
CA ILE A 291 17.07 -23.28 12.66
C ILE A 291 17.14 -23.33 11.12
N PHE A 292 16.84 -22.21 10.46
CA PHE A 292 16.86 -22.16 9.01
C PHE A 292 18.23 -22.49 8.41
N GLU A 293 19.30 -21.85 8.92
CA GLU A 293 20.65 -22.10 8.39
C GLU A 293 21.10 -23.55 8.66
N SER A 294 20.73 -24.13 9.81
CA SER A 294 21.02 -25.55 10.10
C SER A 294 20.32 -26.52 9.15
N ASP A 295 19.07 -26.25 8.80
CA ASP A 295 18.32 -27.08 7.86
C ASP A 295 18.76 -26.83 6.40
N LEU A 296 19.14 -25.60 6.04
CA LEU A 296 19.75 -25.27 4.74
C LEU A 296 21.06 -26.05 4.54
N ILE A 297 21.92 -26.08 5.56
CA ILE A 297 23.17 -26.85 5.51
C ILE A 297 22.89 -28.32 5.23
N ARG A 298 21.87 -28.91 5.87
CA ARG A 298 21.47 -30.30 5.62
C ARG A 298 21.06 -30.54 4.17
N GLU A 299 20.30 -29.63 3.57
CA GLU A 299 19.92 -29.73 2.16
C GLU A 299 21.14 -29.62 1.22
N VAL A 300 22.12 -28.78 1.56
CA VAL A 300 23.39 -28.68 0.81
C VAL A 300 24.23 -29.95 0.95
N GLU A 301 24.31 -30.51 2.16
CA GLU A 301 24.98 -31.80 2.43
C GLU A 301 24.38 -32.93 1.59
N VAL A 302 23.05 -33.04 1.54
CA VAL A 302 22.36 -34.06 0.73
C VAL A 302 22.72 -33.95 -0.76
N ILE A 303 22.78 -32.73 -1.31
CA ILE A 303 23.17 -32.52 -2.72
C ILE A 303 24.66 -32.83 -2.93
N LEU A 304 25.50 -32.45 -1.98
CA LEU A 304 26.94 -32.73 -2.03
C LEU A 304 27.21 -34.25 -2.00
N ASP A 305 26.51 -34.98 -1.16
CA ASP A 305 26.59 -36.44 -1.04
C ASP A 305 26.13 -37.14 -2.32
N ASP A 306 25.04 -36.66 -2.95
CA ASP A 306 24.55 -37.18 -4.24
C ASP A 306 25.59 -36.99 -5.37
N VAL A 307 26.25 -35.83 -5.40
CA VAL A 307 27.34 -35.55 -6.33
C VAL A 307 28.54 -36.44 -6.05
N TYR A 308 28.91 -36.64 -4.78
CA TYR A 308 30.02 -37.51 -4.39
C TYR A 308 29.75 -38.98 -4.72
N TYR A 309 28.54 -39.47 -4.47
CA TYR A 309 28.12 -40.82 -4.86
C TYR A 309 28.24 -41.03 -6.37
N THR A 310 27.84 -40.03 -7.17
CA THR A 310 28.01 -40.07 -8.62
C THR A 310 29.48 -40.06 -9.03
N TYR A 311 30.31 -39.24 -8.37
CA TYR A 311 31.76 -39.20 -8.61
C TYR A 311 32.44 -40.55 -8.34
N ASP A 312 32.14 -41.18 -7.20
CA ASP A 312 32.72 -42.45 -6.77
C ASP A 312 32.32 -43.59 -7.71
N THR A 313 31.02 -43.70 -8.02
CA THR A 313 30.50 -44.77 -8.91
C THR A 313 30.95 -44.66 -10.36
N THR A 314 31.29 -43.46 -10.84
CA THR A 314 31.76 -43.23 -12.22
C THR A 314 33.28 -43.19 -12.35
N GLY A 315 34.03 -43.41 -11.27
CA GLY A 315 35.49 -43.30 -11.27
C GLY A 315 35.99 -41.89 -11.60
N GLY A 316 35.23 -40.87 -11.19
CA GLY A 316 35.55 -39.46 -11.39
C GLY A 316 34.93 -38.79 -12.61
N ASN A 317 34.11 -39.49 -13.40
CA ASN A 317 33.48 -38.94 -14.60
C ASN A 317 32.06 -38.42 -14.32
N ILE A 318 31.96 -37.16 -13.88
CA ILE A 318 30.68 -36.55 -13.48
C ILE A 318 29.84 -36.13 -14.71
N PRO A 319 28.55 -36.54 -14.79
CA PRO A 319 27.63 -36.15 -15.86
C PRO A 319 27.39 -34.64 -15.96
N GLU A 320 26.95 -34.19 -17.13
CA GLU A 320 26.58 -32.78 -17.37
C GLU A 320 25.35 -32.35 -16.55
N SER A 321 24.45 -33.28 -16.22
CA SER A 321 23.27 -33.02 -15.38
C SER A 321 23.61 -32.52 -13.97
N SER A 322 24.82 -32.78 -13.47
CA SER A 322 25.27 -32.33 -12.14
C SER A 322 25.74 -30.87 -12.10
N GLU A 323 25.85 -30.18 -13.24
CA GLU A 323 26.31 -28.78 -13.28
C GLU A 323 25.35 -27.83 -12.55
N GLU A 324 24.04 -28.11 -12.58
CA GLU A 324 23.06 -27.36 -11.78
C GLU A 324 23.28 -27.55 -10.28
N SER A 325 23.63 -28.77 -9.85
CA SER A 325 23.94 -29.08 -8.45
C SER A 325 25.21 -28.36 -8.00
N PHE A 326 26.25 -28.35 -8.84
CA PHE A 326 27.46 -27.58 -8.57
C PHE A 326 27.19 -26.08 -8.48
N ALA A 327 26.43 -25.51 -9.41
CA ALA A 327 26.07 -24.10 -9.35
C ALA A 327 25.33 -23.74 -8.06
N LEU A 328 24.40 -24.61 -7.63
CA LEU A 328 23.69 -24.45 -6.37
C LEU A 328 24.64 -24.53 -5.17
N ILE A 329 25.47 -25.57 -5.07
CA ILE A 329 26.45 -25.73 -3.98
C ILE A 329 27.36 -24.50 -3.90
N ARG A 330 27.90 -24.04 -5.03
CA ARG A 330 28.77 -22.84 -5.08
C ARG A 330 28.06 -21.60 -4.52
N ASN A 331 26.80 -21.39 -4.89
CA ASN A 331 26.03 -20.24 -4.43
C ASN A 331 25.75 -20.29 -2.93
N GLU A 332 25.32 -21.45 -2.42
CA GLU A 332 25.00 -21.60 -0.99
C GLU A 332 26.26 -21.55 -0.11
N LEU A 333 27.35 -22.20 -0.52
CA LEU A 333 28.63 -22.15 0.21
C LEU A 333 29.23 -20.73 0.21
N LYS A 334 29.03 -19.96 -0.86
CA LYS A 334 29.41 -18.55 -0.91
C LYS A 334 28.61 -17.71 0.09
N ASP A 335 27.30 -17.91 0.14
CA ASP A 335 26.43 -17.22 1.10
C ASP A 335 26.81 -17.61 2.55
N LEU A 336 27.01 -18.89 2.85
CA LEU A 336 27.45 -19.37 4.16
C LEU A 336 28.84 -18.83 4.55
N SER A 337 29.78 -18.78 3.60
CA SER A 337 31.12 -18.22 3.84
C SER A 337 31.05 -16.74 4.20
N SER A 338 30.11 -15.98 3.62
CA SER A 338 29.91 -14.56 3.94
C SER A 338 29.43 -14.30 5.38
N LEU A 339 28.88 -15.31 6.05
CA LEU A 339 28.47 -15.24 7.45
C LEU A 339 29.68 -15.36 8.41
N GLY A 340 30.85 -15.78 7.93
CA GLY A 340 32.08 -15.88 8.72
C GLY A 340 32.05 -16.99 9.78
N VAL A 341 31.22 -18.02 9.59
CA VAL A 341 31.04 -19.13 10.53
C VAL A 341 32.23 -20.10 10.50
N VAL A 342 32.80 -20.32 9.32
CA VAL A 342 33.94 -21.21 9.07
C VAL A 342 34.95 -20.50 8.15
N ALA A 343 36.23 -20.86 8.27
CA ALA A 343 37.31 -20.20 7.53
C ALA A 343 37.21 -20.41 5.99
N SER A 344 36.83 -21.60 5.55
CA SER A 344 36.66 -21.94 4.13
C SER A 344 35.87 -23.25 4.01
N PHE A 345 35.11 -23.41 2.92
CA PHE A 345 34.50 -24.69 2.52
C PHE A 345 35.31 -25.38 1.41
N GLY A 346 36.58 -25.00 1.24
CA GLY A 346 37.38 -25.28 0.04
C GLY A 346 37.28 -24.17 -1.00
N LYS A 347 37.97 -24.36 -2.13
CA LYS A 347 37.93 -23.42 -3.26
C LYS A 347 36.61 -23.58 -3.99
N LEU A 348 35.78 -22.53 -3.97
CA LEU A 348 34.45 -22.55 -4.58
C LEU A 348 34.48 -22.86 -6.09
N GLU A 349 35.56 -22.50 -6.79
CA GLU A 349 35.74 -22.77 -8.22
C GLU A 349 35.96 -24.26 -8.53
N ASP A 350 36.46 -25.03 -7.55
CA ASP A 350 36.75 -26.45 -7.70
C ASP A 350 35.48 -27.31 -7.59
N PHE A 351 34.35 -26.74 -7.14
CA PHE A 351 33.03 -27.40 -7.24
C PHE A 351 32.54 -27.34 -8.70
N SER A 352 33.18 -28.14 -9.55
CA SER A 352 32.89 -28.28 -10.97
C SER A 352 33.21 -29.71 -11.41
N ARG A 353 32.72 -30.10 -12.58
CA ARG A 353 32.93 -31.46 -13.12
C ARG A 353 34.41 -31.86 -13.22
N THR A 354 35.31 -30.90 -13.45
CA THR A 354 36.75 -31.15 -13.61
C THR A 354 37.56 -30.89 -12.34
N GLY A 355 37.07 -30.03 -11.44
CA GLY A 355 37.77 -29.68 -10.21
C GLY A 355 37.40 -30.54 -8.99
N PHE A 356 36.26 -31.25 -9.05
CA PHE A 356 35.75 -31.99 -7.90
C PHE A 356 36.64 -33.19 -7.58
N SER A 357 36.91 -33.39 -6.29
CA SER A 357 37.77 -34.45 -5.78
C SER A 357 37.32 -34.90 -4.39
N GLU A 358 37.73 -36.11 -3.99
CA GLU A 358 37.48 -36.63 -2.65
C GLU A 358 38.00 -35.69 -1.55
N ALA A 359 39.18 -35.09 -1.73
CA ALA A 359 39.74 -34.15 -0.77
C ALA A 359 38.89 -32.87 -0.63
N LEU A 360 38.33 -32.35 -1.74
CA LEU A 360 37.42 -31.20 -1.72
C LEU A 360 36.12 -31.57 -1.00
N TYR A 361 35.56 -32.74 -1.30
CA TYR A 361 34.36 -33.26 -0.64
C TYR A 361 34.56 -33.36 0.87
N LEU A 362 35.60 -34.05 1.33
CA LEU A 362 35.89 -34.21 2.77
C LEU A 362 36.08 -32.85 3.47
N THR A 363 36.77 -31.91 2.81
CA THR A 363 36.96 -30.55 3.35
C THR A 363 35.64 -29.80 3.47
N ALA A 364 34.79 -29.89 2.44
CA ALA A 364 33.49 -29.24 2.41
C ALA A 364 32.56 -29.82 3.49
N THR A 365 32.49 -31.14 3.62
CA THR A 365 31.66 -31.85 4.61
C THR A 365 32.09 -31.54 6.04
N ASP A 366 33.39 -31.59 6.37
CA ASP A 366 33.90 -31.19 7.71
C ASP A 366 33.58 -29.72 8.02
N SER A 367 33.64 -28.85 7.01
CA SER A 367 33.30 -27.43 7.16
C SER A 367 31.79 -27.21 7.35
N LEU A 368 30.95 -27.95 6.63
CA LEU A 368 29.49 -27.93 6.78
C LEU A 368 29.06 -28.45 8.15
N GLU A 369 29.68 -29.53 8.64
CA GLU A 369 29.45 -30.08 9.98
C GLU A 369 29.76 -29.04 11.07
N LYS A 370 30.92 -28.38 11.00
CA LYS A 370 31.29 -27.28 11.92
C LYS A 370 30.32 -26.11 11.86
N ALA A 371 29.87 -25.74 10.66
CA ALA A 371 28.87 -24.68 10.49
C ALA A 371 27.53 -25.08 11.10
N SER A 372 27.09 -26.32 10.86
CA SER A 372 25.87 -26.92 11.41
C SER A 372 25.89 -26.89 12.93
N ASP A 373 26.98 -27.33 13.56
CA ASP A 373 27.15 -27.32 15.01
C ASP A 373 27.14 -25.92 15.60
N ARG A 374 27.72 -24.94 14.89
CA ARG A 374 27.63 -23.54 15.29
C ARG A 374 26.19 -23.04 15.29
N PHE A 375 25.39 -23.35 14.27
CA PHE A 375 23.97 -22.94 14.24
C PHE A 375 23.12 -23.69 15.27
N LYS A 376 23.38 -24.99 15.51
CA LYS A 376 22.75 -25.74 16.62
C LYS A 376 23.05 -25.08 17.98
N TYR A 377 24.30 -24.67 18.20
CA TYR A 377 24.68 -23.94 19.41
C TYR A 377 23.93 -22.61 19.55
N LEU A 378 23.86 -21.81 18.48
CA LEU A 378 23.12 -20.53 18.48
C LEU A 378 21.63 -20.72 18.75
N ARG A 379 21.02 -21.74 18.14
CA ARG A 379 19.63 -22.15 18.42
C ARG A 379 19.45 -22.47 19.90
N ASN A 380 20.27 -23.35 20.46
CA ASN A 380 20.19 -23.74 21.88
C ASN A 380 20.39 -22.54 22.81
N GLN A 381 21.30 -21.63 22.46
CA GLN A 381 21.52 -20.39 23.21
C GLN A 381 20.28 -19.49 23.19
N ALA A 382 19.62 -19.34 22.03
CA ALA A 382 18.37 -18.58 21.92
C ALA A 382 17.25 -19.22 22.75
N GLU A 383 17.09 -20.55 22.71
CA GLU A 383 16.11 -21.29 23.52
C GLU A 383 16.35 -21.10 25.03
N LEU A 384 17.61 -21.06 25.48
CA LEU A 384 17.95 -20.77 26.88
C LEU A 384 17.62 -19.33 27.28
N ARG A 385 17.90 -18.36 26.41
CA ARG A 385 17.54 -16.94 26.64
C ARG A 385 16.03 -16.75 26.72
N GLU A 386 15.28 -17.42 25.86
CA GLU A 386 13.81 -17.41 25.87
C GLU A 386 13.25 -17.97 27.18
N LYS A 387 13.73 -19.14 27.64
CA LYS A 387 13.33 -19.71 28.94
C LYS A 387 13.68 -18.81 30.12
N ALA A 388 14.85 -18.16 30.07
CA ALA A 388 15.25 -17.19 31.09
C ALA A 388 14.29 -15.99 31.09
N LEU A 389 13.96 -15.45 29.92
CA LEU A 389 13.00 -14.36 29.78
C LEU A 389 11.60 -14.75 30.27
N ASP A 390 11.13 -15.96 29.96
CA ASP A 390 9.86 -16.49 30.47
C ASP A 390 9.83 -16.44 32.00
N SER A 391 10.86 -16.95 32.67
CA SER A 391 10.92 -16.93 34.14
C SER A 391 10.91 -15.53 34.74
N ILE A 392 11.57 -14.57 34.07
CA ILE A 392 11.57 -13.15 34.46
C ILE A 392 10.16 -12.56 34.29
N LEU A 393 9.54 -12.76 33.14
CA LEU A 393 8.23 -12.18 32.82
C LEU A 393 7.10 -12.81 33.64
N ILE A 394 7.20 -14.10 33.99
CA ILE A 394 6.28 -14.75 34.94
C ILE A 394 6.29 -14.03 36.28
N GLY A 395 7.48 -13.69 36.82
CA GLY A 395 7.60 -12.92 38.05
C GLY A 395 7.03 -11.50 37.91
N GLN A 396 7.40 -10.80 36.84
CA GLN A 396 6.99 -9.40 36.61
C GLN A 396 5.50 -9.23 36.36
N TRP A 397 4.84 -10.19 35.72
CA TRP A 397 3.43 -10.10 35.35
C TRP A 397 2.48 -10.74 36.37
N GLY A 398 2.97 -11.12 37.55
CA GLY A 398 2.12 -11.59 38.64
C GLY A 398 1.84 -13.09 38.63
N GLY A 399 2.74 -13.89 38.08
CA GLY A 399 2.70 -15.36 38.12
C GLY A 399 2.31 -16.01 36.79
N ALA A 400 2.35 -17.34 36.77
CA ALA A 400 2.19 -18.15 35.56
C ALA A 400 0.81 -17.98 34.91
N GLU A 401 -0.25 -17.81 35.70
CA GLU A 401 -1.61 -17.60 35.19
C GLU A 401 -1.73 -16.27 34.45
N SER A 402 -1.22 -15.18 35.05
CA SER A 402 -1.26 -13.85 34.44
C SER A 402 -0.36 -13.77 33.20
N TYR A 403 0.77 -14.47 33.18
CA TYR A 403 1.60 -14.63 31.99
C TYR A 403 0.86 -15.33 30.85
N ASN A 404 0.19 -16.45 31.13
CA ASN A 404 -0.59 -17.18 30.12
C ASN A 404 -1.75 -16.34 29.58
N GLU A 405 -2.41 -15.58 30.45
CA GLU A 405 -3.47 -14.67 30.03
C GLU A 405 -2.94 -13.50 29.19
N MET A 406 -1.74 -12.98 29.51
CA MET A 406 -1.07 -11.97 28.69
C MET A 406 -0.81 -12.51 27.27
N LYS A 407 -0.30 -13.75 27.17
CA LYS A 407 -0.07 -14.44 25.90
C LYS A 407 -1.38 -14.59 25.12
N ARG A 408 -2.42 -15.16 25.73
CA ARG A 408 -3.73 -15.40 25.09
C ARG A 408 -4.44 -14.14 24.60
N ARG A 409 -4.23 -13.01 25.29
CA ARG A 409 -4.86 -11.72 24.95
C ARG A 409 -4.14 -10.90 23.88
N HIS A 410 -2.89 -11.22 23.56
CA HIS A 410 -2.07 -10.41 22.66
C HIS A 410 -1.53 -11.18 21.45
N THR A 411 -1.38 -12.50 21.56
CA THR A 411 -1.00 -13.39 20.45
C THR A 411 -2.24 -13.99 19.80
N ASN A 412 -2.14 -14.37 18.53
CA ASN A 412 -3.20 -15.07 17.79
C ASN A 412 -2.59 -16.20 16.96
N LYS A 413 -3.04 -17.44 17.20
CA LYS A 413 -2.47 -18.65 16.60
C LYS A 413 -2.57 -18.65 15.08
N ARG A 414 -3.72 -18.29 14.54
CA ARG A 414 -3.93 -18.31 13.08
C ARG A 414 -3.08 -17.27 12.36
N LEU A 415 -2.92 -16.09 12.96
CA LEU A 415 -2.01 -15.06 12.45
C LEU A 415 -0.55 -15.54 12.50
N GLU A 416 -0.13 -16.13 13.61
CA GLU A 416 1.20 -16.73 13.76
C GLU A 416 1.45 -17.79 12.68
N GLU A 417 0.53 -18.75 12.49
CA GLU A 417 0.66 -19.78 11.46
C GLU A 417 0.81 -19.20 10.05
N MET A 418 0.05 -18.16 9.72
CA MET A 418 0.15 -17.47 8.44
C MET A 418 1.51 -16.79 8.24
N LEU A 419 2.02 -16.13 9.28
CA LEU A 419 3.29 -15.39 9.24
C LEU A 419 4.52 -16.28 9.39
N LEU A 420 4.36 -17.48 9.97
CA LEU A 420 5.41 -18.48 10.07
C LEU A 420 5.47 -19.41 8.86
N ASN A 421 4.38 -19.53 8.09
CA ASN A 421 4.28 -20.41 6.93
C ASN A 421 4.88 -21.81 7.20
N LYS A 422 4.23 -22.59 8.07
CA LYS A 422 4.71 -23.92 8.48
C LYS A 422 4.64 -25.00 7.38
N GLY A 423 4.06 -24.69 6.22
CA GLY A 423 3.79 -25.68 5.16
C GLY A 423 4.92 -25.90 4.15
N GLN A 424 5.76 -24.88 3.89
CA GLN A 424 6.90 -25.00 2.96
C GLN A 424 8.13 -24.35 3.56
N PHE A 425 9.18 -25.14 3.75
CA PHE A 425 10.40 -24.68 4.37
C PHE A 425 11.31 -23.90 3.39
N LEU A 426 11.54 -24.47 2.22
CA LEU A 426 12.55 -24.02 1.27
C LEU A 426 12.15 -24.40 -0.17
N VAL A 427 12.52 -23.56 -1.13
CA VAL A 427 12.22 -23.75 -2.56
C VAL A 427 13.48 -23.49 -3.37
N LYS A 428 13.86 -24.44 -4.25
CA LYS A 428 14.93 -24.26 -5.24
C LYS A 428 14.46 -23.32 -6.35
N TRP A 429 15.21 -22.25 -6.61
CA TRP A 429 14.92 -21.29 -7.67
C TRP A 429 16.20 -20.67 -8.20
N ASN A 430 16.36 -20.65 -9.53
CA ASN A 430 17.49 -20.03 -10.20
C ASN A 430 18.87 -20.39 -9.58
N GLN A 431 19.10 -21.69 -9.36
CA GLN A 431 20.34 -22.25 -8.77
C GLN A 431 20.65 -21.74 -7.35
N SER A 432 19.64 -21.38 -6.57
CA SER A 432 19.76 -21.07 -5.15
C SER A 432 18.54 -21.54 -4.37
N PHE A 433 18.67 -21.61 -3.07
CA PHE A 433 17.58 -21.88 -2.16
C PHE A 433 16.94 -20.58 -1.65
N ILE A 434 15.62 -20.53 -1.74
CA ILE A 434 14.80 -19.44 -1.22
C ILE A 434 14.07 -19.92 0.02
N ARG A 435 14.30 -19.22 1.14
CA ARG A 435 13.57 -19.42 2.38
C ARG A 435 12.08 -19.11 2.22
N LYS A 436 11.23 -20.06 2.60
CA LYS A 436 9.76 -19.86 2.69
C LYS A 436 9.24 -19.99 4.12
N ALA A 437 9.95 -20.70 4.99
CA ALA A 437 9.64 -20.79 6.41
C ALA A 437 9.92 -19.49 7.16
N ALA A 438 9.07 -19.19 8.13
CA ALA A 438 9.20 -18.09 9.08
C ALA A 438 9.56 -16.74 8.41
N PRO A 439 8.81 -16.28 7.38
CA PRO A 439 9.12 -15.05 6.67
C PRO A 439 9.15 -13.83 7.59
N ILE A 440 8.36 -13.83 8.66
CA ILE A 440 8.33 -12.80 9.70
C ILE A 440 9.63 -12.65 10.49
N TYR A 441 10.48 -13.68 10.52
CA TYR A 441 11.80 -13.61 11.16
C TYR A 441 12.94 -13.46 10.14
N HIS A 442 12.66 -13.63 8.85
CA HIS A 442 13.66 -13.55 7.80
C HIS A 442 13.97 -12.11 7.39
N LEU A 443 15.24 -11.69 7.46
CA LEU A 443 15.68 -10.39 6.97
C LEU A 443 15.79 -10.40 5.43
N PRO A 444 15.36 -9.33 4.74
CA PRO A 444 15.42 -9.28 3.28
C PRO A 444 16.87 -9.21 2.75
N LYS A 445 17.22 -10.11 1.82
CA LYS A 445 18.52 -10.07 1.11
C LYS A 445 18.65 -8.84 0.19
N SER A 446 17.58 -8.48 -0.52
CA SER A 446 17.57 -7.37 -1.48
C SER A 446 17.74 -5.99 -0.83
N LYS A 447 18.49 -5.10 -1.50
CA LYS A 447 18.74 -3.71 -1.06
C LYS A 447 17.76 -2.68 -1.65
N THR A 448 16.78 -3.11 -2.44
CA THR A 448 15.90 -2.25 -3.26
C THR A 448 14.50 -2.03 -2.66
N ALA A 449 14.34 -2.17 -1.33
CA ALA A 449 13.06 -2.21 -0.61
C ALA A 449 12.13 -3.39 -0.93
N ARG A 450 12.26 -4.00 -2.12
CA ARG A 450 11.52 -5.19 -2.51
C ARG A 450 11.94 -6.37 -1.64
N SER A 451 10.97 -7.03 -1.02
CA SER A 451 11.21 -8.18 -0.13
C SER A 451 10.14 -9.25 -0.35
N HIS A 452 10.32 -10.40 0.30
CA HIS A 452 9.25 -11.35 0.52
C HIS A 452 8.12 -10.73 1.35
N LEU A 453 6.91 -11.29 1.21
CA LEU A 453 5.74 -10.88 1.98
C LEU A 453 5.94 -11.23 3.45
N PHE A 454 5.54 -10.31 4.33
CA PHE A 454 5.63 -10.39 5.79
C PHE A 454 7.05 -10.26 6.36
N ALA A 455 8.00 -9.75 5.60
CA ALA A 455 9.32 -9.40 6.16
C ALA A 455 9.16 -8.45 7.37
N PRO A 456 9.95 -8.61 8.45
CA PRO A 456 9.83 -7.77 9.64
C PRO A 456 10.36 -6.35 9.46
N VAL A 457 11.24 -6.17 8.48
CA VAL A 457 11.84 -4.90 8.08
C VAL A 457 12.01 -4.88 6.57
N LYS A 458 12.08 -3.68 5.99
CA LYS A 458 12.41 -3.42 4.59
C LYS A 458 13.80 -2.80 4.51
N ARG A 459 14.60 -3.25 3.55
CA ARG A 459 15.99 -2.80 3.38
C ARG A 459 16.12 -1.84 2.20
N VAL A 460 16.60 -0.62 2.47
CA VAL A 460 16.89 0.40 1.45
C VAL A 460 18.37 0.76 1.55
N GLY A 461 19.18 0.21 0.64
CA GLY A 461 20.63 0.33 0.72
C GLY A 461 21.18 -0.25 2.04
N PRO A 462 21.85 0.56 2.89
CA PRO A 462 22.33 0.13 4.21
C PRO A 462 21.26 0.19 5.32
N PHE A 463 20.13 0.86 5.09
CA PHE A 463 19.14 1.13 6.14
C PHE A 463 18.08 0.04 6.22
N TYR A 464 17.71 -0.33 7.45
CA TYR A 464 16.58 -1.22 7.76
C TYR A 464 15.46 -0.38 8.36
N ILE A 465 14.29 -0.41 7.73
CA ILE A 465 13.11 0.34 8.14
C ILE A 465 12.05 -0.67 8.56
N ASP A 466 11.39 -0.44 9.70
CA ASP A 466 10.29 -1.29 10.13
C ASP A 466 9.18 -1.35 9.06
N THR A 467 8.67 -2.56 8.80
CA THR A 467 7.72 -2.81 7.72
C THR A 467 6.44 -2.00 7.89
N TYR A 468 5.97 -1.75 9.12
CA TYR A 468 4.76 -0.94 9.34
C TYR A 468 4.93 0.47 8.78
N TRP A 469 6.02 1.15 9.17
CA TRP A 469 6.29 2.53 8.76
C TRP A 469 6.66 2.65 7.29
N PHE A 470 7.44 1.70 6.77
CA PHE A 470 7.77 1.67 5.34
C PHE A 470 6.51 1.53 4.49
N ASN A 471 5.65 0.57 4.83
CA ASN A 471 4.43 0.31 4.07
C ASN A 471 3.46 1.50 4.14
N LEU A 472 3.30 2.11 5.33
CA LEU A 472 2.52 3.34 5.51
C LEU A 472 3.02 4.47 4.59
N PHE A 473 4.34 4.66 4.52
CA PHE A 473 4.95 5.65 3.62
C PHE A 473 4.67 5.35 2.14
N ILE A 474 4.80 4.09 1.70
CA ILE A 474 4.52 3.72 0.30
C ILE A 474 3.05 3.98 -0.07
N ILE A 475 2.11 3.72 0.85
CA ILE A 475 0.70 4.01 0.60
C ILE A 475 0.50 5.52 0.44
N TRP A 476 1.09 6.35 1.31
CA TRP A 476 1.04 7.81 1.16
C TRP A 476 1.71 8.31 -0.13
N PHE A 477 2.82 7.69 -0.54
CA PHE A 477 3.47 7.98 -1.80
C PHE A 477 2.56 7.69 -3.00
N SER A 478 1.81 6.57 -2.97
CA SER A 478 0.78 6.30 -3.99
C SER A 478 -0.33 7.36 -3.99
N GLY A 479 -0.72 7.87 -2.81
CA GLY A 479 -1.62 9.01 -2.67
C GLY A 479 -1.07 10.28 -3.30
N LEU A 480 0.21 10.59 -3.09
CA LEU A 480 0.86 11.76 -3.70
C LEU A 480 0.86 11.67 -5.24
N GLN A 481 1.13 10.49 -5.81
CA GLN A 481 1.04 10.27 -7.25
C GLN A 481 -0.39 10.53 -7.78
N LEU A 482 -1.40 10.03 -7.08
CA LEU A 482 -2.82 10.26 -7.42
C LEU A 482 -3.25 11.72 -7.26
N TYR A 483 -2.68 12.44 -6.30
CA TYR A 483 -2.89 13.87 -6.14
C TYR A 483 -2.33 14.62 -7.35
N ILE A 484 -1.12 14.27 -7.80
CA ILE A 484 -0.51 14.86 -9.00
C ILE A 484 -1.36 14.57 -10.24
N THR A 485 -1.84 13.34 -10.42
CA THR A 485 -2.69 12.99 -11.58
C THR A 485 -4.00 13.76 -11.57
N LEU A 486 -4.59 13.96 -10.39
CA LEU A 486 -5.79 14.78 -10.20
C LEU A 486 -5.51 16.24 -10.54
N GLN A 487 -4.43 16.80 -10.02
CA GLN A 487 -4.05 18.19 -10.26
C GLN A 487 -3.83 18.50 -11.74
N PHE A 488 -3.43 17.53 -12.56
CA PHE A 488 -3.28 17.72 -14.01
C PHE A 488 -4.50 17.27 -14.84
N ASP A 489 -5.57 16.80 -14.21
CA ASP A 489 -6.77 16.24 -14.86
C ASP A 489 -6.42 15.14 -15.89
N LEU A 490 -5.39 14.32 -15.60
CA LEU A 490 -4.86 13.35 -16.57
C LEU A 490 -5.92 12.36 -17.04
N LEU A 491 -6.74 11.85 -16.11
CA LEU A 491 -7.79 10.87 -16.43
C LEU A 491 -8.87 11.49 -17.33
N ARG A 492 -9.27 12.74 -17.07
CA ARG A 492 -10.23 13.49 -17.91
C ARG A 492 -9.69 13.75 -19.32
N ARG A 493 -8.39 14.09 -19.43
CA ARG A 493 -7.74 14.30 -20.73
C ARG A 493 -7.70 13.00 -21.55
N PHE A 494 -7.47 11.87 -20.89
CA PHE A 494 -7.48 10.56 -21.52
C PHE A 494 -8.88 10.15 -21.99
N THR A 495 -9.89 10.24 -21.12
CA THR A 495 -11.28 9.84 -21.46
C THR A 495 -11.90 10.71 -22.56
N ASN A 496 -11.63 12.01 -22.55
CA ASN A 496 -12.16 12.95 -23.54
C ASN A 496 -11.22 13.19 -24.74
N TRP A 497 -10.15 12.40 -24.91
CA TRP A 497 -9.16 12.60 -25.99
C TRP A 497 -9.85 12.67 -27.35
N ASN A 498 -10.78 11.75 -27.65
CA ASN A 498 -11.47 11.74 -28.94
C ASN A 498 -12.32 13.01 -29.19
N GLN A 499 -12.89 13.63 -28.16
CA GLN A 499 -13.62 14.89 -28.29
C GLN A 499 -12.66 16.07 -28.50
N ILE A 500 -11.55 16.12 -27.74
CA ILE A 500 -10.52 17.16 -27.86
C ILE A 500 -9.86 17.11 -29.25
N ARG A 501 -9.59 15.92 -29.78
CA ARG A 501 -9.02 15.72 -31.12
C ARG A 501 -9.98 16.15 -32.23
N LYS A 502 -11.30 15.95 -32.06
CA LYS A 502 -12.32 16.41 -33.01
C LYS A 502 -12.43 17.94 -33.04
N LEU A 503 -12.29 18.61 -31.90
CA LEU A 503 -12.29 20.08 -31.81
C LEU A 503 -11.04 20.69 -32.47
N ARG A 504 -9.85 20.12 -32.22
CA ARG A 504 -8.58 20.58 -32.83
C ARG A 504 -8.47 20.38 -34.34
N LYS A 505 -9.25 19.47 -34.94
CA LYS A 505 -9.31 19.27 -36.39
C LYS A 505 -10.29 20.24 -37.09
N ARG A 506 -11.10 20.98 -36.33
CA ARG A 506 -12.10 21.94 -36.85
C ARG A 506 -11.70 23.41 -36.62
N SER A 507 -10.66 23.67 -35.84
CA SER A 507 -9.94 24.95 -35.77
C SER A 507 -8.77 24.93 -36.71
#